data_AF-A0A0F6W616-F1
#
_entry.id   AF-A0A0F6W616-F1
#
_cell.length_a   1.000
_cell.length_b   1.000
_cell.length_c   1.000
_cell.angle_alpha   90.00
_cell.angle_beta   90.00
_cell.angle_gamma   90.00
#
_symmetry.space_group_name_H-M   'P 1'
#
loop_
_entity.id
_entity.type
_entity.pdbx_description
1 polymer ?
#
loop_
_entity_poly.entity_id
_entity_poly.type
_entity_poly.pdbx_seq_one_letter_code
_entity_poly.pdbx_strand_id
1 'polypeptide(L)'
;MSYGDPANPGSPTSGGPQLVNYPLTHSTFDYLRRLMSLGVMEGPLGKMAVAEALRPVFDAMHVVLAGGEVKIDVVRRGHPDTMRELQARYEQAAADANAINEKSGWYVTIT
;
A
#
# COMPACT_ATOMS: atom_id res chain seq x y z
N MET A 1 -29.47 -29.47 -36.83
CA MET A 1 -29.98 -29.74 -35.46
C MET A 1 -28.85 -29.49 -34.49
N SER A 2 -29.14 -28.74 -33.44
CA SER A 2 -28.27 -28.40 -32.30
C SER A 2 -28.00 -29.62 -31.42
N TYR A 3 -26.81 -29.67 -30.81
CA TYR A 3 -26.61 -30.15 -29.43
C TYR A 3 -25.33 -29.50 -28.86
N GLY A 4 -25.47 -28.66 -27.81
CA GLY A 4 -24.40 -28.34 -26.84
C GLY A 4 -24.18 -29.53 -25.89
N ASP A 5 -23.22 -29.62 -24.98
CA ASP A 5 -22.36 -28.73 -24.17
C ASP A 5 -21.29 -29.71 -23.54
N PRO A 6 -20.53 -29.48 -22.44
CA PRO A 6 -19.78 -28.37 -21.87
C PRO A 6 -18.29 -28.74 -21.64
N ALA A 7 -17.50 -27.80 -21.11
CA ALA A 7 -16.20 -28.01 -20.45
C ALA A 7 -14.98 -28.30 -21.34
N ASN A 8 -14.19 -27.26 -21.60
CA ASN A 8 -12.74 -27.39 -21.65
C ASN A 8 -12.13 -26.72 -20.40
N PRO A 9 -11.88 -27.47 -19.31
CA PRO A 9 -11.21 -27.00 -18.12
C PRO A 9 -9.70 -27.14 -18.34
N GLY A 10 -9.05 -26.07 -18.81
CA GLY A 10 -7.68 -26.22 -19.28
C GLY A 10 -6.92 -24.90 -19.45
N SER A 11 -6.80 -24.11 -18.39
CA SER A 11 -5.66 -23.22 -18.24
C SER A 11 -5.26 -23.23 -16.77
N PRO A 12 -4.00 -23.58 -16.44
CA PRO A 12 -3.63 -23.98 -15.10
C PRO A 12 -3.79 -22.82 -14.11
N THR A 13 -4.48 -23.09 -13.01
CA THR A 13 -4.38 -22.32 -11.78
C THR A 13 -2.93 -22.37 -11.32
N SER A 14 -2.14 -21.39 -11.75
CA SER A 14 -0.81 -21.11 -11.23
C SER A 14 -0.94 -20.71 -9.76
N GLY A 15 -0.96 -21.69 -8.86
CA GLY A 15 -0.90 -21.51 -7.41
C GLY A 15 0.47 -21.04 -6.89
N GLY A 16 1.30 -20.45 -7.75
CA GLY A 16 2.49 -19.72 -7.35
C GLY A 16 2.15 -18.30 -6.89
N PRO A 17 3.04 -17.60 -6.17
CA PRO A 17 2.85 -16.20 -5.82
C PRO A 17 2.56 -15.39 -7.09
N GLN A 18 1.34 -14.86 -7.22
CA GLN A 18 1.04 -13.92 -8.28
C GLN A 18 1.62 -12.57 -7.89
N LEU A 19 2.53 -12.06 -8.72
CA LEU A 19 3.00 -10.69 -8.61
C LEU A 19 1.89 -9.79 -9.16
N VAL A 20 1.00 -9.34 -8.28
CA VAL A 20 -0.06 -8.38 -8.64
C VAL A 20 0.61 -7.02 -8.81
N ASN A 21 0.77 -6.58 -10.06
CA ASN A 21 1.37 -5.29 -10.36
C ASN A 21 0.30 -4.20 -10.18
N TYR A 22 0.22 -3.62 -8.98
CA TYR A 22 -0.54 -2.40 -8.80
C TYR A 22 0.20 -1.29 -9.56
N PRO A 23 -0.45 -0.51 -10.45
CA PRO A 23 0.21 0.55 -11.19
C PRO A 23 0.58 1.67 -10.21
N LEU A 24 1.72 1.51 -9.54
CA LEU A 24 2.31 2.51 -8.68
C LEU A 24 3.14 3.46 -9.53
N THR A 25 3.05 4.75 -9.24
CA THR A 25 4.03 5.71 -9.74
C THR A 25 5.41 5.35 -9.21
N HIS A 26 6.47 5.70 -9.94
CA HIS A 26 7.84 5.49 -9.47
C HIS A 26 8.06 6.12 -8.09
N SER A 27 7.50 7.31 -7.85
CA SER A 27 7.57 8.02 -6.57
C SER A 27 6.82 7.30 -5.44
N THR A 28 5.68 6.67 -5.73
CA THR A 28 4.97 5.85 -4.73
C THR A 28 5.79 4.61 -4.37
N PHE A 29 6.37 3.94 -5.37
CA PHE A 29 7.26 2.80 -5.13
C PHE A 29 8.49 3.21 -4.31
N ASP A 30 9.12 4.33 -4.62
CA ASP A 30 10.26 4.85 -3.89
C ASP A 30 9.93 5.21 -2.44
N TYR A 31 8.77 5.80 -2.20
CA TYR A 31 8.28 6.07 -0.85
C TYR A 31 8.09 4.78 -0.05
N LEU A 32 7.41 3.78 -0.61
CA LEU A 32 7.20 2.49 0.04
C LEU A 32 8.52 1.77 0.33
N ARG A 33 9.44 1.76 -0.64
CA ARG A 33 10.79 1.20 -0.45
C ARG A 33 11.54 1.91 0.67
N ARG A 34 11.38 3.23 0.80
CA ARG A 34 11.99 3.99 1.90
C ARG A 34 11.40 3.58 3.24
N LEU A 35 10.08 3.44 3.36
CA LEU A 35 9.43 2.95 4.59
C LEU A 35 9.95 1.56 4.99
N MET A 36 10.08 0.65 4.01
CA MET A 36 10.67 -0.68 4.24
C MET A 36 12.11 -0.59 4.77
N SER A 37 12.94 0.28 4.19
CA SER A 37 14.32 0.48 4.67
C SER A 37 14.42 1.04 6.09
N LEU A 38 13.35 1.68 6.59
CA LEU A 38 13.26 2.25 7.93
C LEU A 38 12.61 1.30 8.93
N GLY A 39 12.25 0.08 8.51
CA GLY A 39 11.69 -0.95 9.39
C GLY A 39 10.17 -0.85 9.56
N VAL A 40 9.42 -0.41 8.54
CA VAL A 40 7.93 -0.46 8.61
C VAL A 40 7.41 -1.90 8.76
N MET A 41 8.14 -2.86 8.18
CA MET A 41 7.90 -4.29 8.30
C MET A 41 9.07 -4.97 8.99
N GLU A 42 8.75 -5.92 9.86
CA GLU A 42 9.69 -6.78 10.58
C GLU A 42 9.25 -8.24 10.46
N GLY A 43 10.18 -9.18 10.59
CA GLY A 43 9.84 -10.61 10.63
C GLY A 43 11.01 -11.53 10.27
N PRO A 44 10.98 -12.79 10.74
CA PRO A 44 11.95 -13.80 10.29
C PRO A 44 11.77 -14.11 8.80
N LEU A 45 12.77 -14.75 8.20
CA LEU A 45 12.73 -15.16 6.79
C LEU A 45 11.41 -15.87 6.45
N GLY A 46 10.74 -15.39 5.40
CA GLY A 46 9.45 -15.93 4.96
C GLY A 46 8.22 -15.42 5.73
N LYS A 47 8.39 -14.49 6.68
CA LYS A 47 7.29 -13.80 7.37
C LYS A 47 7.47 -12.29 7.28
N MET A 48 6.36 -11.58 7.04
CA MET A 48 6.31 -10.14 7.14
C MET A 48 5.18 -9.75 8.08
N ALA A 49 5.49 -8.96 9.08
CA ALA A 49 4.54 -8.33 9.98
C ALA A 49 4.85 -6.84 10.06
N VAL A 50 3.85 -6.02 10.38
CA VAL A 50 4.08 -4.63 10.74
C VAL A 50 4.92 -4.58 12.03
N ALA A 51 5.92 -3.71 12.08
CA ALA A 51 6.73 -3.52 13.28
C ALA A 51 5.84 -3.23 14.49
N GLU A 52 6.13 -3.83 15.65
CA GLU A 52 5.29 -3.69 16.86
C GLU A 52 5.10 -2.21 17.25
N ALA A 53 6.13 -1.39 17.08
CA ALA A 53 6.09 0.05 17.34
C ALA A 53 5.11 0.83 16.43
N LEU A 54 4.74 0.28 15.28
CA LEU A 54 3.83 0.92 14.33
C LEU A 54 2.40 0.41 14.44
N ARG A 55 2.15 -0.75 15.06
CA ARG A 55 0.80 -1.30 15.23
C ARG A 55 -0.22 -0.28 15.77
N PRO A 56 0.08 0.52 16.82
CA PRO A 56 -0.89 1.49 17.32
C PRO A 56 -1.29 2.56 16.28
N VAL A 57 -0.38 2.90 15.35
CA VAL A 57 -0.65 3.85 14.27
C VAL A 57 -1.60 3.24 13.25
N PHE A 58 -1.41 1.96 12.88
CA PHE A 58 -2.33 1.25 11.99
C PHE A 58 -3.71 1.05 12.64
N ASP A 59 -3.76 0.72 13.93
CA ASP A 59 -5.02 0.60 14.66
C ASP A 59 -5.77 1.94 14.71
N ALA A 60 -5.06 3.05 14.94
CA ALA A 60 -5.65 4.39 14.89
C ALA A 60 -6.20 4.72 13.50
N MET A 61 -5.48 4.35 12.43
CA MET A 61 -5.97 4.48 11.06
C MET A 61 -7.27 3.67 10.85
N HIS A 62 -7.34 2.42 11.34
CA HIS A 62 -8.56 1.62 11.26
C HIS A 62 -9.75 2.27 11.99
N VAL A 63 -9.53 2.87 13.17
CA VAL A 63 -10.57 3.60 13.90
C VAL A 63 -11.13 4.76 13.07
N VAL A 64 -10.26 5.57 12.45
CA VAL A 64 -10.69 6.67 11.58
C VAL A 64 -11.46 6.16 10.37
N LEU A 65 -10.99 5.10 9.72
CA LEU A 65 -11.67 4.49 8.57
C LEU A 65 -13.03 3.86 8.95
N ALA A 66 -13.21 3.48 10.21
CA ALA A 66 -14.48 3.01 10.75
C ALA A 66 -15.43 4.15 11.18
N GLY A 67 -15.08 5.41 10.90
CA GLY A 67 -15.89 6.59 11.24
C GLY A 67 -15.70 7.10 12.68
N GLY A 68 -14.68 6.60 13.39
CA GLY A 68 -14.28 7.09 14.70
C GLY A 68 -13.34 8.29 14.64
N GLU A 69 -12.94 8.77 15.82
CA GLU A 69 -11.98 9.86 16.00
C GLU A 69 -10.78 9.38 16.82
N VAL A 70 -9.57 9.88 16.51
CA VAL A 70 -8.33 9.49 17.19
C VAL A 70 -7.50 10.67 17.68
N LYS A 71 -7.10 10.60 18.95
CA LYS A 71 -5.98 11.31 19.62
C LYS A 71 -4.61 10.74 19.24
N ILE A 72 -3.71 11.41 18.51
CA ILE A 72 -2.29 10.98 18.39
C ILE A 72 -1.36 12.01 19.03
N ASP A 73 -0.56 11.58 20.00
CA ASP A 73 0.45 12.38 20.70
C ASP A 73 1.86 11.84 20.40
N VAL A 74 2.78 12.73 19.98
CA VAL A 74 4.19 12.36 19.76
C VAL A 74 4.93 12.37 21.10
N VAL A 75 5.10 11.20 21.70
CA VAL A 75 5.76 11.04 23.01
C VAL A 75 7.27 11.32 22.94
N ARG A 76 7.91 11.00 21.82
CA ARG A 76 9.33 11.28 21.57
C ARG A 76 9.52 11.73 20.13
N ARG A 77 10.23 12.83 19.94
CA ARG A 77 10.55 13.36 18.61
C ARG A 77 11.44 12.38 17.83
N GLY A 78 11.09 12.15 16.56
CA GLY A 78 11.92 11.40 15.61
C GLY A 78 13.05 12.25 15.00
N HIS A 79 13.88 11.64 14.14
CA HIS A 79 14.96 12.38 13.47
C HIS A 79 14.37 13.42 12.49
N PRO A 80 14.65 14.72 12.64
CA PRO A 80 13.94 15.77 11.90
C PRO A 80 14.16 15.69 10.39
N ASP A 81 15.36 15.31 9.95
CA ASP A 81 15.65 15.20 8.52
C ASP A 81 14.99 13.98 7.89
N THR A 82 14.86 12.88 8.62
CA THR A 82 14.13 11.70 8.16
C THR A 82 12.63 12.00 8.06
N MET A 83 12.08 12.73 9.03
CA MET A 83 10.69 13.20 8.98
C MET A 83 10.44 14.08 7.74
N ARG A 84 11.33 15.05 7.49
CA ARG A 84 11.24 15.95 6.33
C ARG A 84 11.36 15.19 5.01
N GLU A 85 12.31 14.24 4.94
CA GLU A 85 12.50 13.37 3.77
C GLU A 85 11.24 12.55 3.48
N LEU A 86 10.67 11.89 4.50
CA LEU A 86 9.47 11.07 4.35
C LEU A 86 8.25 11.91 3.91
N GLN A 87 8.08 13.09 4.49
CA GLN A 87 7.00 14.00 4.11
C GLN A 87 7.11 14.42 2.64
N ALA A 88 8.30 14.85 2.20
CA ALA A 88 8.52 15.26 0.82
C ALA A 88 8.29 14.11 -0.17
N ARG A 89 8.73 12.89 0.16
CA ARG A 89 8.47 11.70 -0.67
C ARG A 89 6.99 11.37 -0.76
N TYR A 90 6.26 11.46 0.35
CA TYR A 90 4.82 11.24 0.38
C TYR A 90 4.07 12.26 -0.48
N GLU A 91 4.39 13.54 -0.33
CA GLU A 91 3.79 14.62 -1.12
C GLU A 91 4.05 14.45 -2.62
N GLN A 92 5.28 14.09 -2.99
CA GLN A 92 5.63 13.81 -4.39
C GLN A 92 4.88 12.58 -4.92
N ALA A 93 4.80 11.50 -4.14
CA ALA A 93 4.07 10.30 -4.52
C ALA A 93 2.58 10.60 -4.78
N ALA A 94 1.96 11.39 -3.91
CA ALA A 94 0.57 11.81 -4.05
C ALA A 94 0.37 12.71 -5.29
N ALA A 95 1.26 13.69 -5.49
CA ALA A 95 1.19 14.61 -6.64
C ALA A 95 1.30 13.85 -7.97
N ASP A 96 2.26 12.93 -8.09
CA ASP A 96 2.46 12.15 -9.31
C ASP A 96 1.29 11.19 -9.58
N ALA A 97 0.75 10.56 -8.53
CA ALA A 97 -0.41 9.69 -8.66
C ALA A 97 -1.64 10.47 -9.16
N ASN A 98 -1.89 11.65 -8.60
CA ASN A 98 -2.99 12.52 -9.04
C ASN A 98 -2.79 13.02 -10.47
N ALA A 99 -1.57 13.41 -10.86
CA ALA A 99 -1.27 13.84 -12.22
C ALA A 99 -1.53 12.73 -13.26
N ILE A 100 -1.33 11.46 -12.90
CA ILE A 100 -1.70 10.32 -13.75
C ILE A 100 -3.23 10.16 -13.78
N ASN A 101 -3.90 10.17 -12.63
CA ASN A 101 -5.36 10.03 -12.55
C ASN A 101 -6.09 11.09 -13.39
N GLU A 102 -5.68 12.35 -13.28
CA GLU A 102 -6.20 13.48 -14.06
C GLU A 102 -6.03 13.25 -15.56
N LYS A 103 -4.84 12.81 -16.00
CA LYS A 103 -4.55 12.55 -17.43
C LYS A 103 -5.31 11.36 -17.97
N SER A 104 -5.54 10.34 -17.15
CA SER A 104 -6.20 9.12 -17.56
C SER A 104 -7.73 9.21 -17.47
N GLY A 105 -8.28 10.22 -16.79
CA GLY A 105 -9.72 10.37 -16.55
C GLY A 105 -10.29 9.39 -15.52
N TRP A 106 -9.43 8.82 -14.65
CA TRP A 106 -9.84 7.83 -13.65
C TRP A 106 -10.26 8.54 -12.36
N TYR A 107 -11.39 8.12 -11.81
CA TYR A 107 -11.64 8.26 -10.38
C TYR A 107 -11.07 7.01 -9.71
N VAL A 108 -10.09 7.17 -8.82
CA VAL A 108 -9.70 6.06 -7.95
C VAL A 108 -10.84 5.84 -6.95
N THR A 109 -11.72 4.90 -7.27
CA THR A 109 -12.58 4.23 -6.31
C THR A 109 -12.09 2.80 -6.22
N ILE A 110 -11.57 2.39 -5.06
CA ILE A 110 -11.36 0.97 -4.78
C ILE A 110 -12.75 0.44 -4.43
N THR A 111 -13.41 -0.20 -5.39
CA THR A 111 -14.60 -1.04 -5.15
C THR A 111 -14.17 -2.41 -4.67
#